data_AF-A0A4Q1SDP5-F1
#
_entry.id   AF-A0A4Q1SDP5-F1
#
_cell.length_a   1.000
_cell.length_b   1.000
_cell.length_c   1.000
_cell.angle_alpha   90.00
_cell.angle_beta   90.00
_cell.angle_gamma   90.00
#
_symmetry.space_group_name_H-M   'P 1'
#
loop_
_entity.id
_entity.type
_entity.pdbx_description
1 polymer ?
#
loop_
_entity_poly.entity_id
_entity_poly.type
_entity_poly.pdbx_seq_one_letter_code
_entity_poly.pdbx_strand_id
1 'polypeptide(L)'
;MAKPIELLPHVGRDPRAELRKKVEEAPVEHAEAVLSAYALLEQMHESGVLDTVRGVLGAGDRVIEHVVGLTTQPEAVTALRNLLILSKVMGSIPPDTLHSLVADLPQAMAVKPEAEPPSFFALLRKMMSKESRRAMALGANVLEAVGKGLGSKRHE
;
A
#
# COMPACT_ATOMS: atom_id res chain seq x y z
N MET A 1 -14.00 -67.16 -34.79
CA MET A 1 -15.11 -66.21 -35.01
C MET A 1 -14.96 -65.10 -33.98
N ALA A 2 -14.61 -63.89 -34.39
CA ALA A 2 -14.43 -62.75 -33.48
C ALA A 2 -15.80 -62.11 -33.18
N LYS A 3 -16.08 -61.83 -31.90
CA LYS A 3 -17.29 -61.11 -31.47
C LYS A 3 -17.12 -59.61 -31.77
N PRO A 4 -18.17 -58.89 -32.19
CA PRO A 4 -18.06 -57.48 -32.52
C PRO A 4 -17.92 -56.63 -31.25
N ILE A 5 -17.10 -55.59 -31.33
CA ILE A 5 -16.93 -54.60 -30.26
C ILE A 5 -18.13 -53.66 -30.33
N GLU A 6 -19.00 -53.71 -29.33
CA GLU A 6 -20.08 -52.74 -29.15
C GLU A 6 -19.46 -51.39 -28.72
N LEU A 7 -19.37 -50.47 -29.68
CA LEU A 7 -18.99 -49.08 -29.43
C LEU A 7 -20.12 -48.42 -28.63
N LEU A 8 -19.96 -48.36 -27.30
CA LEU A 8 -20.78 -47.53 -26.42
C LEU A 8 -20.77 -46.07 -26.95
N PRO A 9 -21.95 -45.46 -27.18
CA PRO A 9 -22.03 -44.11 -27.70
C PRO A 9 -21.35 -43.16 -26.71
N HIS A 10 -20.37 -42.40 -27.21
CA HIS A 10 -19.78 -41.31 -26.47
C HIS A 10 -20.84 -40.22 -26.30
N VAL A 11 -21.62 -40.30 -25.22
CA VAL A 11 -22.48 -39.21 -24.77
C VAL A 11 -21.56 -38.03 -24.48
N GLY A 12 -21.62 -37.01 -25.33
CA GLY A 12 -20.85 -35.79 -25.18
C GLY A 12 -21.04 -35.22 -23.79
N ARG A 13 -20.02 -35.36 -22.94
CA ARG A 13 -19.98 -34.78 -21.60
C ARG A 13 -19.86 -33.27 -21.77
N ASP A 14 -20.99 -32.58 -21.72
CA ASP A 14 -21.03 -31.12 -21.72
C ASP A 14 -20.45 -30.61 -20.39
N PRO A 15 -19.26 -29.96 -20.40
CA PRO A 15 -18.64 -29.45 -19.18
C PRO A 15 -19.54 -28.45 -18.45
N ARG A 16 -20.40 -27.73 -19.20
CA ARG A 16 -21.33 -26.74 -18.61
C ARG A 16 -22.50 -27.40 -17.90
N ALA A 17 -22.94 -28.58 -18.34
CA ALA A 17 -23.98 -29.34 -17.66
C ALA A 17 -23.47 -29.92 -16.32
N GLU A 18 -22.23 -30.40 -16.27
CA GLU A 18 -21.59 -30.83 -15.02
C GLU A 18 -21.32 -29.66 -14.06
N LEU A 19 -20.93 -28.48 -14.58
CA LEU A 19 -20.78 -27.25 -13.80
C LEU A 19 -22.11 -26.76 -13.24
N ARG A 20 -23.18 -26.76 -14.03
CA ARG A 20 -24.53 -26.42 -13.54
C ARG A 20 -24.98 -27.36 -12.43
N LYS A 21 -24.79 -28.66 -12.61
CA LYS A 21 -25.14 -29.66 -11.60
C LYS A 21 -24.34 -29.49 -10.31
N LYS A 22 -23.04 -29.19 -10.41
CA LYS A 22 -22.18 -28.86 -9.25
C LYS A 22 -22.60 -27.56 -8.55
N VAL A 23 -23.06 -26.55 -9.29
CA VAL A 23 -23.57 -25.29 -8.72
C VAL A 23 -24.95 -25.49 -8.06
N GLU A 24 -25.77 -26.40 -8.58
CA GLU A 24 -27.06 -26.78 -7.99
C GLU A 24 -26.90 -27.67 -6.74
N GLU A 25 -25.86 -28.51 -6.68
CA GLU A 25 -25.57 -29.42 -5.56
C GLU A 25 -24.68 -28.80 -4.45
N ALA A 26 -23.80 -27.85 -4.78
CA ALA A 26 -22.91 -27.15 -3.82
C ALA A 26 -23.58 -26.29 -2.71
N PRO A 27 -24.81 -25.74 -2.85
CA PRO A 27 -25.35 -24.83 -1.84
C PRO A 27 -25.65 -25.52 -0.51
N VAL A 28 -25.87 -26.84 -0.49
CA VAL A 28 -26.23 -27.57 0.74
C VAL A 28 -24.99 -27.96 1.55
N GLU A 29 -23.86 -28.25 0.89
CA GLU A 29 -22.60 -28.65 1.54
C GLU A 29 -21.73 -27.46 1.98
N HIS A 30 -21.92 -26.29 1.36
CA HIS A 30 -21.16 -25.07 1.65
C HIS A 30 -22.04 -23.83 1.93
N ALA A 31 -23.31 -24.04 2.31
CA ALA A 31 -24.26 -22.98 2.67
C ALA A 31 -23.63 -21.92 3.59
N GLU A 32 -22.89 -22.37 4.61
CA GLU A 32 -22.26 -21.49 5.60
C GLU A 32 -21.15 -20.63 5.00
N ALA A 33 -20.32 -21.18 4.11
CA ALA A 33 -19.27 -20.43 3.43
C ALA A 33 -19.84 -19.40 2.44
N VAL A 34 -20.92 -19.77 1.75
CA VAL A 34 -21.63 -18.87 0.82
C VAL A 34 -22.31 -17.74 1.60
N LEU A 35 -22.99 -18.05 2.71
CA LEU A 35 -23.58 -17.04 3.60
C LEU A 35 -22.51 -16.12 4.21
N SER A 36 -21.37 -16.67 4.62
CA SER A 36 -20.24 -15.87 5.13
C SER A 36 -19.66 -14.94 4.06
N ALA A 37 -19.56 -15.40 2.82
CA ALA A 37 -19.13 -14.56 1.70
C ALA A 37 -20.15 -13.42 1.43
N TYR A 38 -21.45 -13.71 1.49
CA TYR A 38 -22.47 -12.67 1.36
C TYR A 38 -22.43 -11.65 2.51
N ALA A 39 -22.25 -12.10 3.75
CA ALA A 39 -22.11 -11.22 4.90
C ALA A 39 -20.86 -10.32 4.79
N LEU A 40 -19.74 -10.86 4.30
CA LEU A 40 -18.54 -10.07 4.03
C LEU A 40 -18.79 -9.02 2.95
N LEU A 41 -19.46 -9.38 1.85
CA LEU A 41 -19.81 -8.44 0.79
C LEU A 41 -20.76 -7.34 1.28
N GLU A 42 -21.72 -7.68 2.14
CA GLU A 42 -22.63 -6.74 2.78
C GLU A 42 -21.87 -5.75 3.67
N GLN A 43 -20.97 -6.23 4.54
CA GLN A 43 -20.12 -5.36 5.36
C GLN A 43 -19.24 -4.42 4.52
N MET A 44 -18.67 -4.91 3.42
CA MET A 44 -17.88 -4.09 2.51
C MET A 44 -18.73 -3.06 1.75
N HIS A 45 -20.01 -3.36 1.52
CA HIS A 45 -20.96 -2.42 0.93
C HIS A 45 -21.33 -1.32 1.92
N GLU A 46 -21.74 -1.69 3.14
CA GLU A 46 -22.14 -0.73 4.19
C GLU A 46 -21.01 0.22 4.60
N SER A 47 -19.77 -0.28 4.62
CA SER A 47 -18.59 0.52 4.93
C SER A 47 -18.11 1.41 3.76
N GLY A 48 -18.77 1.38 2.60
CA GLY A 48 -18.40 2.17 1.42
C GLY A 48 -17.09 1.72 0.76
N VAL A 49 -16.52 0.60 1.19
CA VAL A 49 -15.28 0.04 0.63
C VAL A 49 -15.50 -0.39 -0.82
N LEU A 50 -16.64 -0.99 -1.13
CA LEU A 50 -16.98 -1.37 -2.52
C LEU A 50 -17.05 -0.15 -3.44
N ASP A 51 -17.62 0.97 -2.98
CA ASP A 51 -17.72 2.20 -3.77
C ASP A 51 -16.36 2.86 -3.96
N THR A 52 -15.52 2.82 -2.92
CA THR A 52 -14.14 3.31 -3.00
C THR A 52 -13.32 2.51 -4.00
N VAL A 53 -13.37 1.18 -3.91
CA VAL A 53 -12.71 0.27 -4.85
C VAL A 53 -13.25 0.49 -6.26
N ARG A 54 -14.56 0.65 -6.44
CA ARG A 54 -15.17 0.92 -7.73
C ARG A 54 -14.78 2.28 -8.31
N GLY A 55 -14.63 3.32 -7.47
CA GLY A 55 -14.13 4.62 -7.88
C GLY A 55 -12.67 4.58 -8.31
N VAL A 56 -11.83 3.83 -7.60
CA VAL A 56 -10.42 3.62 -7.96
C VAL A 56 -10.28 2.80 -9.26
N LEU A 57 -11.08 1.75 -9.42
CA LEU A 57 -11.07 0.91 -10.63
C LEU A 57 -11.70 1.62 -11.83
N GLY A 58 -12.76 2.41 -11.65
CA GLY A 58 -13.37 3.22 -12.69
C GLY A 58 -12.46 4.34 -13.22
N ALA A 59 -11.47 4.75 -12.44
CA ALA A 59 -10.40 5.65 -12.87
C ALA A 59 -9.18 4.91 -13.48
N GLY A 60 -9.21 3.58 -13.53
CA GLY A 60 -8.01 2.74 -13.60
C GLY A 60 -8.05 1.61 -14.63
N ASP A 61 -8.63 1.82 -15.81
CA ASP A 61 -8.72 0.82 -16.91
C ASP A 61 -7.37 0.21 -17.38
N ARG A 62 -6.22 0.65 -16.84
CA ARG A 62 -4.89 0.10 -17.17
C ARG A 62 -4.16 -0.60 -16.04
N VAL A 63 -4.72 -0.65 -14.83
CA VAL A 63 -3.97 -1.14 -13.65
C VAL A 63 -4.24 -2.61 -13.35
N ILE A 64 -5.40 -3.14 -13.76
CA ILE A 64 -5.86 -4.49 -13.39
C ILE A 64 -4.91 -5.59 -13.91
N GLU A 65 -4.32 -5.42 -15.09
CA GLU A 65 -3.49 -6.46 -15.73
C GLU A 65 -2.12 -6.69 -15.04
N HIS A 66 -1.64 -5.74 -14.23
CA HIS A 66 -0.31 -5.82 -13.59
C HIS A 66 -0.31 -6.15 -12.09
N VAL A 67 -1.46 -6.14 -11.43
CA VAL A 67 -1.53 -6.29 -9.95
C VAL A 67 -1.63 -7.75 -9.52
N VAL A 68 -2.28 -8.61 -10.33
CA VAL A 68 -2.61 -9.99 -9.95
C VAL A 68 -1.37 -10.87 -9.73
N GLY A 69 -0.22 -10.55 -10.33
CA GLY A 69 1.03 -11.30 -10.18
C GLY A 69 1.88 -10.96 -8.95
N LEU A 70 1.57 -9.87 -8.23
CA LEU A 70 2.41 -9.36 -7.14
C LEU A 70 1.89 -9.77 -5.76
N THR A 71 0.58 -9.97 -5.57
CA THR A 71 -0.03 -10.17 -4.24
C THR A 71 0.44 -11.43 -3.50
N THR A 72 0.88 -12.48 -4.20
CA THR A 72 1.33 -13.73 -3.58
C THR A 72 2.83 -13.78 -3.26
N GLN A 73 3.59 -12.75 -3.67
CA GLN A 73 5.02 -12.68 -3.41
C GLN A 73 5.28 -12.12 -2.00
N PRO A 74 6.16 -12.75 -1.19
CA PRO A 74 6.52 -12.23 0.14
C PRO A 74 7.08 -10.80 0.08
N GLU A 75 7.66 -10.41 -1.05
CA GLU A 75 8.14 -9.08 -1.38
C GLU A 75 6.99 -8.05 -1.39
N ALA A 76 5.83 -8.38 -1.99
CA ALA A 76 4.70 -7.47 -2.06
C ALA A 76 4.03 -7.27 -0.70
N VAL A 77 3.92 -8.34 0.11
CA VAL A 77 3.44 -8.24 1.49
C VAL A 77 4.38 -7.35 2.32
N THR A 78 5.69 -7.50 2.13
CA THR A 78 6.70 -6.66 2.80
C THR A 78 6.61 -5.21 2.34
N ALA A 79 6.46 -4.97 1.04
CA ALA A 79 6.29 -3.62 0.48
C ALA A 79 5.03 -2.95 1.03
N LEU A 80 3.91 -3.67 1.10
CA LEU A 80 2.66 -3.17 1.68
C LEU A 80 2.82 -2.84 3.16
N ARG A 81 3.47 -3.71 3.94
CA ARG A 81 3.78 -3.44 5.35
C ARG A 81 4.63 -2.19 5.51
N ASN A 82 5.67 -2.02 4.70
CA ASN A 82 6.51 -0.83 4.72
C ASN A 82 5.72 0.43 4.36
N LEU A 83 4.83 0.35 3.38
CA LEU A 83 3.95 1.45 2.99
C LEU A 83 3.02 1.86 4.14
N LEU A 84 2.41 0.90 4.83
CA LEU A 84 1.55 1.17 6.00
C LEU A 84 2.33 1.78 7.17
N ILE A 85 3.58 1.36 7.38
CA ILE A 85 4.46 1.97 8.39
C ILE A 85 4.77 3.42 8.00
N LEU A 86 5.12 3.66 6.73
CA LEU A 86 5.40 5.01 6.23
C LEU A 86 4.17 5.92 6.32
N SER A 87 2.96 5.43 6.00
CA SER A 87 1.73 6.20 6.14
C SER A 87 1.44 6.54 7.60
N LYS A 88 1.71 5.61 8.53
CA LYS A 88 1.60 5.86 9.97
C LYS A 88 2.60 6.92 10.44
N VAL A 89 3.85 6.85 9.97
CA VAL A 89 4.87 7.87 10.28
C VAL A 89 4.41 9.23 9.76
N MET A 90 3.95 9.30 8.51
CA MET A 90 3.45 10.54 7.91
C MET A 90 2.26 11.11 8.69
N GLY A 91 1.29 10.27 9.05
CA GLY A 91 0.11 10.67 9.84
C GLY A 91 0.41 10.97 11.31
N SER A 92 1.57 10.55 11.84
CA SER A 92 1.98 10.85 13.21
C SER A 92 2.58 12.25 13.39
N ILE A 93 2.91 12.94 12.28
CA ILE A 93 3.43 14.30 12.33
C ILE A 93 2.27 15.25 12.66
N PRO A 94 2.34 16.02 13.76
CA PRO A 94 1.29 16.98 14.09
C PRO A 94 1.15 18.05 12.98
N PRO A 95 -0.07 18.44 12.61
CA PRO A 95 -0.31 19.41 11.53
C PRO A 95 0.36 20.76 11.82
N ASP A 96 0.41 21.19 13.07
CA ASP A 96 1.10 22.43 13.47
C ASP A 96 2.62 22.37 13.22
N THR A 97 3.22 21.19 13.43
CA THR A 97 4.64 20.96 13.17
C THR A 97 4.91 20.96 11.68
N LEU A 98 4.05 20.30 10.90
CA LEU A 98 4.17 20.32 9.44
C LEU A 98 4.00 21.75 8.88
N HIS A 99 2.99 22.49 9.36
CA HIS A 99 2.73 23.86 8.94
C HIS A 99 3.91 24.78 9.25
N SER A 100 4.46 24.73 10.47
CA SER A 100 5.64 25.52 10.85
C SER A 100 6.89 25.18 10.04
N LEU A 101 7.06 23.93 9.59
CA LEU A 101 8.17 23.53 8.71
C LEU A 101 8.01 24.10 7.28
N VAL A 102 6.79 24.15 6.77
CA VAL A 102 6.54 24.56 5.37
C VAL A 102 6.17 26.03 5.21
N ALA A 103 5.75 26.73 6.26
CA ALA A 103 5.28 28.12 6.20
C ALA A 103 6.35 29.07 5.62
N ASP A 104 7.61 28.87 6.00
CA ASP A 104 8.73 29.71 5.54
C ASP A 104 9.43 29.15 4.29
N LEU A 105 9.05 27.96 3.84
CA LEU A 105 9.66 27.28 2.70
C LEU A 105 9.48 28.07 1.38
N PRO A 106 8.30 28.63 1.06
CA PRO A 106 8.15 29.49 -0.11
C PRO A 106 9.07 30.71 -0.08
N GLN A 107 9.29 31.31 1.10
CA GLN A 107 10.19 32.47 1.25
C GLN A 107 11.66 32.06 1.09
N ALA A 108 12.04 30.89 1.62
CA ALA A 108 13.37 30.32 1.44
C ALA A 108 13.66 29.90 -0.01
N MET A 109 12.65 29.52 -0.78
CA MET A 109 12.77 29.22 -2.21
C MET A 109 12.62 30.45 -3.10
N ALA A 110 12.00 31.52 -2.59
CA ALA A 110 11.88 32.81 -3.28
C ALA A 110 13.18 33.64 -3.20
N VAL A 111 14.32 33.03 -2.84
CA VAL A 111 15.65 33.65 -2.98
C VAL A 111 15.83 33.98 -4.45
N LYS A 112 15.55 35.25 -4.78
CA LYS A 112 15.96 35.84 -6.05
C LYS A 112 17.47 35.63 -6.16
N PRO A 113 18.00 35.30 -7.35
CA PRO A 113 19.43 35.37 -7.56
C PRO A 113 19.84 36.83 -7.33
N GLU A 114 20.31 37.14 -6.12
CA GLU A 114 21.05 38.37 -5.89
C GLU A 114 22.24 38.35 -6.84
N ALA A 115 22.51 39.51 -7.45
CA ALA A 115 23.52 39.67 -8.48
C ALA A 115 24.94 39.33 -8.02
N GLU A 116 25.17 39.16 -6.71
CA GLU A 116 26.45 38.72 -6.15
C GLU A 116 26.28 37.47 -5.26
N PRO A 117 27.10 36.43 -5.48
CA PRO A 117 27.08 35.25 -4.63
C PRO A 117 27.50 35.62 -3.20
N PRO A 118 26.88 35.00 -2.18
CA PRO A 118 27.24 35.27 -0.79
C PRO A 118 28.72 34.95 -0.54
N SER A 119 29.42 35.88 0.09
CA SER A 119 30.83 35.72 0.47
C SER A 119 31.04 34.46 1.32
N PHE A 120 32.19 33.80 1.16
CA PHE A 120 32.58 32.61 1.94
C PHE A 120 32.43 32.83 3.45
N PHE A 121 32.74 34.04 3.94
CA PHE A 121 32.57 34.40 5.35
C PHE A 121 31.10 34.46 5.77
N ALA A 122 30.21 34.93 4.89
CA ALA A 122 28.77 34.97 5.13
C ALA A 122 28.18 33.54 5.17
N LEU A 123 28.66 32.63 4.32
CA LEU A 123 28.27 31.22 4.36
C LEU A 123 28.71 30.54 5.66
N LEU A 124 29.96 30.75 6.08
CA LEU A 124 30.48 30.20 7.34
C LEU A 124 29.70 30.74 8.55
N ARG A 125 29.40 32.05 8.56
CA ARG A 125 28.55 32.67 9.59
C ARG A 125 27.13 32.09 9.58
N LYS A 126 26.55 31.83 8.41
CA LYS A 126 25.22 31.21 8.27
C LYS A 126 25.22 29.76 8.77
N MET A 127 26.25 28.98 8.48
CA MET A 127 26.40 27.62 9.06
C MET A 127 26.56 27.64 10.57
N MET A 128 27.16 28.68 11.13
CA MET A 128 27.32 28.86 12.57
C MET A 128 26.15 29.61 13.24
N SER A 129 25.09 29.93 12.50
CA SER A 129 23.89 30.59 13.01
C SER A 129 23.15 29.74 14.05
N LYS A 130 22.31 30.41 14.85
CA LYS A 130 21.47 29.76 15.87
C LYS A 130 20.50 28.75 15.23
N GLU A 131 20.01 29.07 14.04
CA GLU A 131 19.07 28.28 13.25
C GLU A 131 19.75 27.02 12.71
N SER A 132 20.96 27.13 12.16
CA SER A 132 21.76 25.98 11.72
C SER A 132 22.08 25.04 12.89
N ARG A 133 22.45 25.59 14.06
CA ARG A 133 22.69 24.78 15.26
C ARG A 133 21.44 24.06 15.76
N ARG A 134 20.28 24.72 15.69
CA ARG A 134 18.97 24.09 16.00
C ARG A 134 18.68 22.93 15.04
N ALA A 135 18.90 23.12 13.75
CA ALA A 135 18.74 22.05 12.76
C ALA A 135 19.69 20.87 13.00
N MET A 136 20.96 21.14 13.32
CA MET A 136 21.93 20.10 13.69
C MET A 136 21.51 19.33 14.95
N ALA A 137 21.00 20.03 15.97
CA ALA A 137 20.49 19.39 17.18
C ALA A 137 19.27 18.50 16.91
N LEU A 138 18.34 18.96 16.07
CA LEU A 138 17.20 18.14 15.62
C LEU A 138 17.67 16.90 14.86
N GLY A 139 18.62 17.06 13.93
CA GLY A 139 19.21 15.93 13.20
C GLY A 139 19.89 14.92 14.12
N ALA A 140 20.64 15.40 15.12
CA ALA A 140 21.25 14.55 16.13
C ALA A 140 20.22 13.77 16.95
N ASN A 141 19.11 14.40 17.35
CA ASN A 141 18.02 13.75 18.08
C ASN A 141 17.32 12.67 17.24
N VAL A 142 17.10 12.93 15.94
CA VAL A 142 16.56 11.92 15.01
C VAL A 142 17.52 10.74 14.91
N LEU A 143 18.81 11.01 14.76
CA LEU A 143 19.85 9.97 14.67
C LEU A 143 19.92 9.14 15.96
N GLU A 144 19.80 9.77 17.13
CA GLU A 144 19.73 9.08 18.42
C GLU A 144 18.47 8.21 18.53
N ALA A 145 17.31 8.70 18.08
CA ALA A 145 16.07 7.93 18.07
C ALA A 145 16.17 6.70 17.16
N VAL A 146 16.77 6.85 15.97
CA VAL A 146 17.07 5.72 15.07
C VAL A 146 18.03 4.75 15.74
N GLY A 147 19.09 5.25 16.38
CA GLY A 147 20.06 4.43 17.12
C GLY A 147 19.42 3.61 18.24
N LYS A 148 18.50 4.21 19.02
CA LYS A 148 17.73 3.50 20.05
C LYS A 148 16.86 2.39 19.45
N GLY A 149 16.21 2.64 18.32
CA GLY A 149 15.41 1.63 17.61
C GLY A 149 16.24 0.44 17.11
N LEU A 150 17.49 0.66 16.72
CA LEU A 150 18.44 -0.40 16.32
C LEU A 150 19.03 -1.15 17.52
N GLY A 151 19.37 -0.43 18.60
CA GLY A 151 19.95 -1.00 19.82
C GLY A 151 18.96 -1.86 20.63
N SER A 152 17.67 -1.55 20.58
CA SER A 152 16.63 -2.29 21.31
C SER A 152 16.41 -3.72 20.82
N LYS A 153 16.90 -4.09 19.62
CA LYS A 153 16.77 -5.46 19.06
C LYS A 153 17.84 -6.46 19.52
N ARG A 154 18.75 -6.07 20.43
CA ARG A 154 19.88 -6.92 20.86
C ARG A 154 19.68 -7.61 22.22
N HIS A 155 18.47 -7.59 22.77
CA HIS A 155 18.11 -8.24 24.02
C HIS A 155 16.78 -9.02 23.86
N GLU A 156 16.79 -10.05 23.02
CA GLU A 156 15.91 -11.23 23.11
C GLU A 156 16.65 -12.44 22.54
#